data_AF-A0A9E6BKF6-F1
#
_entry.id   AF-A0A9E6BKF6-F1
#
_cell.length_a   1.000
_cell.length_b   1.000
_cell.length_c   1.000
_cell.angle_alpha   90.00
_cell.angle_beta   90.00
_cell.angle_gamma   90.00
#
_symmetry.space_group_name_H-M   'P 1'
#
loop_
_entity.id
_entity.type
_entity.pdbx_description
1 polymer ?
#
loop_
_entity_poly.entity_id
_entity_poly.type
_entity_poly.pdbx_seq_one_letter_code
_entity_poly.pdbx_strand_id
1 'polypeptide(L)'
;MEKCPVCNARYTGRAKCHRCKTNLDKLLKIECKAEEYLEKALSALKRNDYASMRYFAQKSCSLRVPKKGGKILFYSTVLSRECK
;
A
#
# COMPACT_ATOMS: atom_id res chain seq x y z
N MET A 1 1.57 8.86 -0.81
CA MET A 1 2.28 8.77 -2.11
C MET A 1 3.49 9.69 -2.09
N GLU A 2 4.66 9.23 -2.55
CA GLU A 2 5.87 10.08 -2.59
C GLU A 2 6.23 10.56 -4.00
N LYS A 3 5.91 9.76 -5.03
CA LYS A 3 6.19 10.05 -6.44
C LYS A 3 5.01 9.68 -7.34
N CYS A 4 4.87 10.36 -8.47
CA CYS A 4 3.88 10.04 -9.49
C CYS A 4 4.23 8.70 -10.17
N PRO A 5 3.32 7.72 -10.21
CA PRO A 5 3.61 6.39 -10.78
C PRO A 5 3.74 6.39 -12.31
N VAL A 6 3.34 7.48 -12.97
CA VAL A 6 3.39 7.65 -14.42
C VAL A 6 4.68 8.34 -14.88
N CYS A 7 5.01 9.51 -14.30
CA CYS A 7 6.15 10.31 -14.75
C CYS A 7 7.30 10.40 -13.73
N ASN A 8 7.17 9.72 -12.58
CA ASN A 8 8.13 9.69 -11.48
C ASN A 8 8.46 11.06 -10.85
N ALA A 9 7.71 12.12 -11.17
CA ALA A 9 7.84 13.42 -10.53
C ALA A 9 7.45 13.35 -9.04
N ARG A 10 8.06 14.19 -8.21
CA ARG A 10 7.73 14.28 -6.78
C ARG A 10 6.25 14.61 -6.61
N TYR A 11 5.56 13.89 -5.73
CA TYR A 11 4.17 14.17 -5.43
C TYR A 11 4.08 15.43 -4.56
N THR A 12 3.22 16.38 -4.93
CA THR A 12 3.07 17.69 -4.27
C THR A 12 1.74 17.86 -3.55
N GLY A 13 1.04 16.77 -3.22
CA GLY A 13 -0.24 16.84 -2.49
C GLY A 13 -1.47 17.15 -3.34
N ARG A 14 -1.35 17.21 -4.67
CA ARG A 14 -2.45 17.55 -5.58
C ARG A 14 -3.07 16.32 -6.25
N ALA A 15 -4.39 16.33 -6.44
CA ALA A 15 -5.13 15.28 -7.16
C ALA A 15 -4.66 15.08 -8.61
N LYS A 16 -4.04 16.08 -9.23
CA LYS A 16 -3.41 15.98 -10.54
C LYS A 16 -1.91 16.17 -10.41
N CYS A 17 -1.13 15.33 -11.10
CA CYS A 17 0.32 15.51 -11.16
C CYS A 17 0.66 16.83 -11.85
N HIS A 18 1.55 17.64 -11.26
CA HIS A 18 1.97 18.92 -11.83
C HIS A 18 2.74 18.78 -13.17
N ARG A 19 3.40 17.63 -13.41
CA ARG A 19 4.22 17.38 -14.61
C ARG A 19 3.41 16.75 -15.74
N CYS A 20 2.87 15.56 -15.53
CA CYS A 20 2.16 14.81 -16.59
C CYS A 20 0.65 15.04 -16.60
N LYS A 21 0.11 15.87 -15.69
CA LYS A 21 -1.32 16.17 -15.54
C LYS A 21 -2.21 14.94 -15.28
N THR A 22 -1.62 13.75 -15.08
CA THR A 22 -2.34 12.52 -14.74
C THR A 22 -3.17 12.73 -13.48
N ASN A 23 -4.41 12.25 -13.53
CA ASN A 23 -5.29 12.23 -12.38
C ASN A 23 -4.88 11.11 -11.40
N LEU A 24 -4.45 11.51 -10.21
CA LEU A 24 -4.00 10.66 -9.11
C LEU A 24 -5.11 10.43 -8.08
N ASP A 25 -6.27 11.09 -8.18
CA ASP A 25 -7.36 11.03 -7.20
C ASP A 25 -7.76 9.60 -6.81
N LYS A 26 -7.92 8.72 -7.81
CA LYS A 26 -8.25 7.31 -7.57
C LYS A 26 -7.16 6.58 -6.79
N LEU A 27 -5.90 6.87 -7.08
CA LEU A 27 -4.76 6.24 -6.42
C LEU A 27 -4.60 6.75 -4.99
N LEU A 28 -4.82 8.05 -4.76
CA LEU A 28 -4.82 8.66 -3.43
C LEU A 28 -5.91 8.07 -2.55
N LYS A 29 -7.11 7.83 -3.11
CA LYS A 29 -8.20 7.14 -2.40
C LYS A 29 -7.83 5.69 -2.02
N ILE A 30 -7.09 4.99 -2.88
CA ILE A 30 -6.61 3.63 -2.59
C ILE A 30 -5.57 3.65 -1.47
N GLU A 31 -4.63 4.60 -1.51
CA GLU A 31 -3.63 4.76 -0.45
C GLU A 31 -4.26 5.13 0.89
N CYS A 32 -5.20 6.07 0.90
CA CYS A 32 -5.94 6.47 2.09
C CYS A 32 -6.67 5.27 2.72
N LYS A 33 -7.38 4.47 1.91
CA LYS A 33 -8.00 3.21 2.39
C LYS A 33 -6.96 2.22 2.92
N ALA A 34 -5.78 2.14 2.33
CA ALA A 34 -4.74 1.26 2.82
C ALA A 34 -4.17 1.71 4.17
N GLU A 35 -4.08 3.03 4.40
CA GLU A 35 -3.73 3.61 5.70
C GLU A 35 -4.80 3.31 6.75
N GLU A 36 -6.09 3.47 6.43
CA GLU A 36 -7.19 3.11 7.34
C GLU A 36 -7.13 1.63 7.77
N TYR A 37 -6.82 0.72 6.84
CA TYR A 37 -6.66 -0.69 7.18
C TYR A 37 -5.43 -0.95 8.05
N LEU A 38 -4.35 -0.20 7.86
CA LEU A 38 -3.15 -0.31 8.68
C LEU A 38 -3.43 0.16 10.11
N GLU A 39 -4.16 1.28 10.28
CA GLU A 39 -4.60 1.75 11.60
C GLU A 39 -5.50 0.74 12.31
N LYS A 40 -6.41 0.09 11.57
CA LYS A 40 -7.25 -1.00 12.11
C LYS A 40 -6.41 -2.20 12.53
N ALA A 41 -5.39 -2.57 11.75
CA ALA A 41 -4.46 -3.65 12.11
C ALA A 41 -3.67 -3.31 13.39
N LEU A 42 -3.15 -2.08 13.50
CA LEU A 42 -2.47 -1.60 14.71
C LEU A 42 -3.40 -1.57 15.93
N SER A 43 -4.66 -1.18 15.73
CA SER A 43 -5.67 -1.16 16.79
C SER A 43 -6.02 -2.58 17.26
N ALA A 44 -6.08 -3.56 16.35
CA ALA A 44 -6.28 -4.97 16.68
C ALA A 44 -5.06 -5.57 17.40
N LEU A 45 -3.84 -5.19 16.98
CA LEU A 45 -2.60 -5.58 17.66
C LEU A 45 -2.58 -5.10 19.13
N LYS A 46 -2.97 -3.84 19.38
CA LYS A 46 -3.08 -3.31 20.76
C LYS A 46 -4.07 -4.08 21.64
N ARG A 47 -5.04 -4.78 21.04
CA ARG A 47 -6.04 -5.60 21.74
C ARG A 47 -5.67 -7.08 21.78
N ASN A 48 -4.46 -7.45 21.32
CA ASN A 48 -4.01 -8.84 21.11
C ASN A 48 -4.94 -9.68 20.21
N ASP A 49 -5.72 -9.04 19.34
CA ASP A 49 -6.54 -9.71 18.34
C ASP A 49 -5.73 -9.92 17.05
N TYR A 50 -4.92 -10.99 17.06
CA TYR A 50 -4.03 -11.33 15.95
C TYR A 50 -4.76 -11.76 14.68
N ALA A 51 -5.98 -12.29 14.80
CA ALA A 51 -6.79 -12.69 13.65
C ALA A 51 -7.26 -11.46 12.87
N SER A 52 -7.84 -10.49 13.57
CA SER A 52 -8.23 -9.20 12.97
C SER A 52 -7.03 -8.41 12.47
N MET A 53 -5.91 -8.43 13.22
CA MET A 53 -4.66 -7.79 12.78
C MET A 53 -4.19 -8.36 11.43
N ARG A 54 -4.13 -9.69 11.29
CA ARG A 54 -3.68 -10.34 10.05
C ARG A 54 -4.61 -10.01 8.88
N TYR A 55 -5.92 -10.03 9.09
CA TYR A 55 -6.90 -9.68 8.06
C TYR A 55 -6.73 -8.25 7.56
N PHE A 56 -6.65 -7.28 8.47
CA PHE A 56 -6.50 -5.87 8.10
C PHE A 56 -5.12 -5.56 7.49
N ALA A 57 -4.05 -6.19 7.98
CA ALA A 57 -2.72 -6.08 7.39
C ALA A 57 -2.70 -6.62 5.94
N GLN A 58 -3.31 -7.78 5.69
CA GLN A 58 -3.41 -8.37 4.35
C GLN A 58 -4.21 -7.48 3.39
N LYS A 59 -5.29 -6.86 3.87
CA LYS A 59 -6.08 -5.89 3.08
C LYS A 59 -5.26 -4.64 2.74
N SER A 60 -4.52 -4.07 3.70
CA SER A 60 -3.65 -2.92 3.48
C SER A 60 -2.56 -3.24 2.44
N CYS A 61 -1.89 -4.39 2.57
CA CYS A 61 -0.88 -4.84 1.59
C CYS A 61 -1.48 -4.97 0.19
N SER A 62 -2.63 -5.63 0.05
CA SER A 62 -3.28 -5.85 -1.25
C SER A 62 -3.65 -4.56 -1.99
N LEU A 63 -3.92 -3.47 -1.25
CA LEU A 63 -4.21 -2.15 -1.82
C LEU A 63 -2.95 -1.37 -2.20
N ARG A 64 -1.83 -1.60 -1.49
CA ARG A 64 -0.54 -0.97 -1.76
C ARG A 64 0.28 -1.69 -2.82
N VAL A 65 -0.04 -2.93 -3.18
CA VAL A 65 0.60 -3.58 -4.34
C VAL A 65 0.19 -2.80 -5.60
N PRO A 66 1.11 -2.07 -6.25
CA PRO A 66 0.78 -1.43 -7.50
C PRO A 66 0.53 -2.54 -8.54
N LYS A 67 -0.52 -2.40 -9.36
CA LYS A 67 -0.63 -3.13 -10.64
C LYS A 67 0.47 -2.66 -11.60
N LYS A 68 1.72 -2.98 -11.27
CA LYS A 68 2.88 -3.13 -12.14
C LYS A 68 3.46 -4.48 -11.71
N GLY A 69 3.20 -5.51 -12.52
CA GLY A 69 3.60 -6.87 -12.21
C GLY A 69 5.09 -7.02 -11.87
N GLY A 70 5.41 -8.11 -11.17
CA GLY A 70 6.72 -8.76 -11.28
C GLY A 70 7.57 -8.80 -10.01
N LYS A 71 7.84 -7.66 -9.35
CA LYS A 71 8.98 -7.62 -8.39
C LYS A 71 8.67 -7.92 -6.92
N ILE A 72 7.44 -7.72 -6.45
CA ILE A 72 7.12 -7.90 -5.01
C ILE A 72 6.76 -9.35 -4.65
N LEU A 73 6.23 -10.13 -5.60
CA LEU A 73 6.07 -11.57 -5.42
C LEU A 73 7.42 -12.28 -5.20
N PHE A 74 8.51 -11.74 -5.78
CA PHE A 74 9.86 -12.27 -5.61
C PHE A 74 10.35 -12.16 -4.16
N TYR A 75 10.11 -11.03 -3.49
CA TYR A 75 10.51 -10.86 -2.09
C TYR A 75 9.64 -11.65 -1.11
N SER A 76 8.34 -11.79 -1.37
CA SER A 76 7.48 -12.61 -0.51
C SER A 76 7.80 -14.10 -0.57
N THR A 77 8.27 -14.62 -1.72
CA THR A 77 8.70 -16.02 -1.84
C THR A 77 10.09 -16.28 -1.24
N VAL A 78 10.99 -15.28 -1.25
CA VAL A 78 12.32 -15.40 -0.64
C VAL A 78 12.23 -15.35 0.89
N LEU A 79 11.42 -14.45 1.47
CA LEU A 79 11.25 -14.38 2.93
C LEU A 79 10.39 -15.52 3.51
N SER A 80 9.55 -16.17 2.70
CA SER A 80 8.79 -17.36 3.13
C SER A 80 9.64 -18.64 3.18
N ARG A 81 10.90 -18.60 2.72
CA ARG A 81 11.83 -19.75 2.75
C ARG A 81 12.82 -19.73 3.93
N GLU A 82 12.89 -18.65 4.70
CA GLU A 82 13.84 -18.53 5.82
C GLU A 82 13.21 -18.77 7.21
N CYS A 83 11.91 -19.10 7.29
CA CYS A 83 11.34 -19.75 8.47
C CYS A 83 11.40 -21.28 8.29
N LYS A 84 12.59 -21.85 8.53
CA LYS A 84 12.73 -23.25 8.91
C LYS A 84 13.75 -23.36 10.03
#